data_AF-A0A817RVQ4-F1
#
_entry.id   AF-A0A817RVQ4-F1
#
_cell.length_a   1.000
_cell.length_b   1.000
_cell.length_c   1.000
_cell.angle_alpha   90.00
_cell.angle_beta   90.00
_cell.angle_gamma   90.00
#
_symmetry.space_group_name_H-M   'P 1'
#
loop_
_entity.id
_entity.type
_entity.pdbx_description
1 polymer ?
#
loop_
_entity_poly.entity_id
_entity_poly.type
_entity_poly.pdbx_seq_one_letter_code
_entity_poly.pdbx_strand_id
1 'polypeptide(L)'
;HKPNVRQEEEGIHKTGGRVTKYKDDISHAENQLAVTLLYIIQYSKQSSVAYIILVCDGIWDVINNQQVAKFVFSNKISSNILQFIVSQLLDEWLKLETMDHMSVSIVKL
;
A
#
# COMPACT_ATOMS: atom_id res chain seq x y z
N HIS A 1 -7.11 6.60 -0.70
CA HIS A 1 -8.57 6.54 -0.94
C HIS A 1 -9.16 5.48 -0.01
N LYS A 2 -9.77 5.89 1.10
CA LYS A 2 -10.55 5.01 2.00
C LYS A 2 -11.88 5.74 2.28
N PRO A 3 -13.02 5.04 2.39
CA PRO A 3 -14.34 5.68 2.47
C PRO A 3 -14.52 6.67 3.63
N ASN A 4 -13.84 6.44 4.76
CA ASN A 4 -13.83 7.31 5.94
C ASN A 4 -12.94 8.55 5.81
N VAL A 5 -12.23 8.73 4.70
CA VAL A 5 -11.49 9.97 4.46
C VAL A 5 -12.52 11.04 4.09
N ARG A 6 -12.52 12.17 4.81
CA ARG A 6 -13.54 13.23 4.68
C ARG A 6 -13.90 13.61 3.24
N GLN A 7 -12.90 13.81 2.37
CA GLN A 7 -13.13 14.16 0.97
C GLN A 7 -13.84 13.05 0.18
N GLU A 8 -13.49 11.79 0.44
CA GLU A 8 -14.13 10.61 -0.16
C GLU A 8 -15.55 10.45 0.37
N GLU A 9 -15.74 10.56 1.69
CA GLU A 9 -17.05 10.46 2.34
C GLU A 9 -18.03 11.52 1.81
N GLU A 10 -17.59 12.78 1.71
CA GLU A 10 -18.39 13.86 1.13
C GLU A 10 -18.77 13.57 -0.34
N GLY A 11 -17.85 12.96 -1.11
CA GLY A 11 -18.13 12.52 -2.49
C GLY A 11 -19.18 11.41 -2.54
N ILE A 12 -19.04 10.40 -1.68
CA ILE A 12 -19.96 9.26 -1.58
C ILE A 12 -21.37 9.74 -1.24
N HIS A 13 -21.53 10.58 -0.20
CA HIS A 13 -22.83 11.12 0.20
C HIS A 13 -23.48 11.97 -0.89
N LYS A 14 -22.70 12.77 -1.64
CA LYS A 14 -23.22 13.56 -2.78
C LYS A 14 -23.80 12.70 -3.91
N THR A 15 -23.33 11.47 -4.06
CA THR A 15 -23.86 10.52 -5.06
C THR A 15 -25.04 9.69 -4.54
N GLY A 16 -25.49 9.93 -3.31
CA GLY A 16 -26.55 9.15 -2.64
C GLY A 16 -26.05 7.88 -1.96
N GLY A 17 -24.74 7.63 -1.98
CA GLY A 17 -24.10 6.55 -1.24
C GLY A 17 -24.03 6.84 0.25
N ARG A 18 -23.63 5.83 1.04
CA ARG A 18 -23.46 5.93 2.49
C ARG A 18 -22.16 5.28 2.92
N VAL A 19 -21.52 5.83 3.95
CA VAL A 19 -20.34 5.22 4.59
C VAL A 19 -20.76 4.59 5.91
N THR A 20 -20.53 3.29 6.06
CA THR A 20 -20.80 2.53 7.28
C THR A 20 -19.49 2.10 7.93
N LYS A 21 -19.37 2.27 9.24
CA LYS A 21 -18.22 1.74 10.00
C LYS A 21 -18.49 0.28 10.32
N TYR A 22 -17.53 -0.60 10.02
CA TYR A 22 -17.64 -2.02 10.30
C TYR A 22 -16.87 -2.40 11.57
N LYS A 23 -15.59 -2.01 11.66
CA LYS A 23 -14.72 -2.24 12.83
C LYS A 23 -13.51 -1.31 12.78
N ASP A 24 -13.10 -0.74 13.92
CA ASP A 24 -11.93 0.15 14.02
C ASP A 24 -11.91 1.24 12.93
N ASP A 25 -10.83 1.33 12.15
CA ASP A 25 -10.64 2.26 11.01
C ASP A 25 -11.19 1.72 9.67
N ILE A 26 -11.87 0.58 9.67
CA ILE A 26 -12.47 -0.03 8.48
C ILE A 26 -13.87 0.54 8.26
N SER A 27 -14.04 1.12 7.07
CA SER A 27 -15.30 1.69 6.61
C SER A 27 -15.65 1.11 5.25
N HIS A 28 -16.95 0.85 5.06
CA HIS A 28 -17.50 0.40 3.79
C HIS A 28 -18.34 1.52 3.19
N ALA A 29 -18.35 1.61 1.88
CA ALA A 29 -19.22 2.51 1.15
C ALA A 29 -20.26 1.69 0.39
N GLU A 30 -21.51 2.03 0.61
CA GLU A 30 -22.69 1.38 0.04
C GLU A 30 -23.36 2.32 -0.95
N ASN A 31 -23.97 1.75 -2.01
CA ASN A 31 -24.73 2.50 -3.02
C ASN A 31 -23.95 3.67 -3.65
N GLN A 32 -22.64 3.51 -3.82
CA GLN A 32 -21.76 4.48 -4.45
C GLN A 32 -21.46 4.12 -5.91
N LEU A 33 -21.14 5.12 -6.71
CA LEU A 33 -20.36 4.92 -7.94
C LEU A 33 -18.88 4.93 -7.57
N ALA A 34 -18.14 3.89 -7.96
CA ALA A 34 -16.69 3.89 -7.79
C ALA A 34 -16.09 5.02 -8.66
N VAL A 35 -15.33 5.92 -8.03
CA VAL A 35 -14.64 7.00 -8.73
C VAL A 35 -13.36 6.42 -9.34
N THR A 36 -13.20 6.56 -10.66
CA THR A 36 -12.03 6.06 -11.42
C THR A 36 -10.92 7.12 -11.55
N LEU A 37 -11.04 8.24 -10.84
CA LEU A 37 -10.07 9.34 -10.90
C LEU A 37 -8.76 8.94 -10.22
N LEU A 38 -7.67 9.04 -10.98
CA LEU A 38 -6.33 8.78 -10.48
C LEU A 38 -5.79 10.01 -9.74
N TYR A 39 -5.16 9.78 -8.58
CA TYR A 39 -4.38 10.80 -7.91
C TYR A 39 -2.93 10.78 -8.45
N ILE A 40 -2.55 11.83 -9.17
CA ILE A 40 -1.21 11.95 -9.77
C ILE A 40 -0.37 12.90 -8.91
N ILE A 41 0.74 12.38 -8.39
CA ILE A 41 1.76 13.18 -7.71
C ILE A 41 3.05 13.10 -8.52
N GLN A 42 3.65 14.24 -8.80
CA GLN A 42 4.93 14.32 -9.49
C GLN A 42 6.05 14.62 -8.51
N TYR A 43 7.12 13.82 -8.59
CA TYR A 43 8.36 14.05 -7.84
C TYR A 43 9.51 14.30 -8.82
N SER A 44 10.36 15.27 -8.52
CA SER A 44 11.64 15.42 -9.23
C SER A 44 12.61 14.34 -8.75
N LYS A 45 13.29 13.68 -9.69
CA LYS A 45 14.31 12.68 -9.36
C LYS A 45 15.40 13.31 -8.50
N GLN A 46 15.66 12.72 -7.34
CA GLN A 46 16.77 13.08 -6.47
C GLN A 46 17.81 11.97 -6.50
N SER A 47 19.10 12.31 -6.48
CA SER A 47 20.20 11.34 -6.44
C SER A 47 20.22 10.49 -5.18
N SER A 48 19.57 10.96 -4.11
CA SER A 48 19.38 10.24 -2.85
C SER A 48 18.32 9.13 -2.91
N VAL A 49 17.44 9.13 -3.93
CA VAL A 49 16.37 8.14 -4.04
C VAL A 49 16.86 6.96 -4.87
N ALA A 50 17.02 5.81 -4.22
CA ALA A 50 17.57 4.62 -4.86
C ALA A 50 16.50 3.66 -5.41
N TYR A 51 15.30 3.65 -4.81
CA TYR A 51 14.26 2.68 -5.13
C TYR A 51 12.86 3.27 -5.01
N ILE A 52 11.94 2.72 -5.80
CA ILE A 52 10.49 2.82 -5.62
C ILE A 52 9.99 1.43 -5.25
N ILE A 53 9.18 1.35 -4.19
CA ILE A 53 8.58 0.10 -3.71
C ILE A 53 7.06 0.25 -3.83
N LEU A 54 6.42 -0.67 -4.55
CA LEU A 54 4.98 -0.76 -4.72
C LEU A 54 4.52 -2.08 -4.12
N VAL A 55 3.57 -2.02 -3.19
CA VAL A 55 2.94 -3.21 -2.61
C VAL A 55 1.45 -3.00 -2.45
N CYS A 56 0.68 -4.09 -2.47
CA CYS A 56 -0.76 -4.08 -2.21
C CYS A 56 -1.08 -3.91 -0.71
N ASP A 57 -2.36 -3.68 -0.42
CA ASP A 57 -2.91 -3.54 0.93
C ASP A 57 -2.72 -4.78 1.80
N GLY A 58 -2.81 -5.99 1.24
CA GLY A 58 -2.52 -7.22 1.99
C GLY A 58 -1.15 -7.23 2.70
N ILE A 59 -0.19 -6.42 2.23
CA ILE A 59 1.07 -6.14 2.93
C ILE A 59 0.92 -4.94 3.86
N TRP A 60 0.42 -3.80 3.37
CA TRP A 60 0.29 -2.58 4.17
C TRP A 60 -0.58 -2.71 5.43
N ASP A 61 -1.47 -3.70 5.46
CA ASP A 61 -2.30 -4.01 6.63
C ASP A 61 -1.47 -4.54 7.82
N VAL A 62 -0.30 -5.12 7.58
CA VAL A 62 0.56 -5.75 8.61
C VAL A 62 1.92 -5.07 8.79
N ILE A 63 2.33 -4.20 7.86
CA ILE A 63 3.63 -3.52 7.91
C ILE A 63 3.52 -2.04 7.53
N ASN A 64 4.32 -1.19 8.17
CA ASN A 64 4.38 0.25 7.84
C ASN A 64 5.52 0.62 6.87
N ASN A 65 5.45 1.85 6.35
CA ASN A 65 6.41 2.39 5.37
C ASN A 65 7.88 2.27 5.81
N GLN A 66 8.20 2.62 7.06
CA GLN A 66 9.56 2.59 7.59
C GLN A 66 10.08 1.15 7.72
N GLN A 67 9.23 0.22 8.13
CA GLN A 67 9.59 -1.19 8.21
C GLN A 67 9.90 -1.75 6.82
N VAL A 68 9.05 -1.51 5.80
CA VAL A 68 9.31 -1.92 4.42
C VAL A 68 10.63 -1.36 3.90
N ALA A 69 10.86 -0.05 4.08
CA ALA A 69 12.10 0.60 3.64
C ALA A 69 13.34 0.00 4.31
N LYS A 70 13.27 -0.25 5.63
CA LYS A 70 14.35 -0.88 6.39
C LYS A 70 14.63 -2.30 5.91
N PHE A 71 13.60 -3.10 5.67
CA PHE A 71 13.76 -4.47 5.17
C PHE A 71 14.43 -4.51 3.80
N VAL A 72 14.01 -3.67 2.85
CA VAL A 72 14.63 -3.61 1.51
C VAL A 72 16.09 -3.15 1.62
N PHE A 73 16.36 -2.16 2.47
CA PHE A 73 17.72 -1.68 2.69
C PHE A 73 18.64 -2.74 3.32
N SER A 74 18.17 -3.45 4.35
CA SER A 74 18.93 -4.50 5.02
C SER A 74 19.21 -5.70 4.12
N ASN A 75 18.23 -6.15 3.33
CA ASN A 75 18.41 -7.31 2.43
C ASN A 75 19.25 -6.99 1.18
N LYS A 76 19.39 -5.71 0.80
CA LYS A 76 20.36 -5.30 -0.21
C LYS A 76 21.80 -5.57 0.24
N ILE A 77 22.09 -5.38 1.52
CA ILE A 77 23.43 -5.62 2.08
C ILE A 77 23.81 -7.11 1.91
N SER A 78 22.82 -8.01 2.00
CA SER A 78 23.03 -9.44 1.88
C SER A 78 22.91 -9.99 0.45
N SER A 79 22.15 -9.35 -0.46
CA SER A 79 21.95 -9.81 -1.83
C SER A 79 21.77 -8.67 -2.84
N ASN A 80 22.45 -8.77 -4.00
CA ASN A 80 22.29 -7.85 -5.12
C ASN A 80 21.15 -8.23 -6.08
N ILE A 81 20.45 -9.34 -5.83
CA ILE A 81 19.40 -9.86 -6.71
C ILE A 81 18.04 -9.52 -6.12
N LEU A 82 17.31 -8.60 -6.78
CA LEU A 82 15.98 -8.14 -6.34
C LEU A 82 14.98 -9.27 -6.13
N GLN A 83 15.06 -10.34 -6.91
CA GLN A 83 14.17 -11.50 -6.78
C GLN A 83 14.31 -12.20 -5.42
N PHE A 84 15.54 -12.33 -4.91
CA PHE A 84 15.77 -12.91 -3.58
C PHE A 84 15.27 -12.00 -2.47
N ILE A 85 15.45 -10.68 -2.63
CA ILE A 85 14.90 -9.70 -1.69
C ILE A 85 13.37 -9.84 -1.64
N VAL A 86 12.69 -9.89 -2.79
CA VAL A 86 11.23 -10.04 -2.85
C VAL A 86 10.77 -11.36 -2.24
N SER A 87 11.44 -12.48 -2.52
CA SER A 87 11.09 -13.77 -1.93
C SER A 87 11.21 -13.74 -0.40
N GLN A 88 12.33 -13.23 0.13
CA GLN A 88 12.54 -13.12 1.58
C GLN A 88 11.53 -12.19 2.23
N LEU A 89 11.16 -11.09 1.57
CA LEU A 89 10.11 -10.19 2.06
C LEU A 89 8.78 -10.92 2.21
N LEU A 90 8.37 -11.67 1.18
CA LEU A 90 7.12 -12.42 1.22
C LEU A 90 7.14 -13.50 2.32
N ASP A 91 8.26 -14.21 2.48
CA ASP A 91 8.41 -15.22 3.52
C ASP A 91 8.34 -14.62 4.93
N GLU A 92 8.96 -13.46 5.16
CA GLU A 92 8.89 -12.76 6.45
C GLU A 92 7.49 -12.19 6.71
N TRP A 93 6.79 -11.70 5.68
CA TRP A 93 5.45 -11.11 5.84
C TRP A 93 4.34 -12.15 5.93
N LEU A 94 4.51 -13.33 5.35
CA LEU A 94 3.59 -14.45 5.56
C LEU A 94 3.52 -14.86 7.04
N LYS A 95 4.62 -14.69 7.79
CA LYS A 95 4.66 -14.92 9.25
C LYS A 95 3.84 -13.91 10.04
N LEU A 96 3.45 -12.78 9.44
CA LEU A 96 2.60 -11.77 10.07
C LEU A 96 1.10 -12.11 9.96
N GLU A 97 0.76 -13.33 9.53
CA GLU A 97 -0.60 -13.86 9.44
C GLU A 97 -1.54 -13.02 8.57
N THR A 98 -1.00 -12.37 7.52
CA THR A 98 -1.85 -11.77 6.49
C THR A 98 -2.66 -12.86 5.77
N MET A 99 -3.97 -12.62 5.66
CA MET A 99 -4.92 -13.55 5.02
C MET A 99 -5.23 -13.14 3.57
N ASP A 100 -4.56 -12.10 3.05
CA ASP A 100 -4.83 -11.54 1.73
C ASP A 100 -3.71 -11.87 0.72
N HIS A 101 -3.98 -11.67 -0.56
CA HIS A 101 -2.99 -11.78 -1.62
C HIS A 101 -1.88 -10.74 -1.44
N MET A 102 -0.64 -11.19 -1.58
CA MET A 102 0.54 -10.32 -1.50
C MET A 102 1.15 -10.12 -2.88
N SER A 103 1.41 -8.86 -3.22
CA SER A 103 2.13 -8.47 -4.44
C SER A 103 3.13 -7.36 -4.13
N VAL A 104 4.34 -7.49 -4.68
CA VAL A 104 5.46 -6.57 -4.46
C VAL A 104 6.16 -6.29 -5.78
N SER A 105 6.44 -5.01 -6.03
CA SER A 105 7.30 -4.56 -7.13
C SER A 105 8.34 -3.58 -6.60
N ILE A 106 9.60 -3.83 -6.90
CA ILE A 106 10.73 -2.97 -6.52
C ILE A 106 11.40 -2.48 -7.80
N VAL A 107 11.44 -1.16 -7.98
CA VAL A 107 12.08 -0.49 -9.12
C VAL A 107 13.33 0.21 -8.61
N LYS A 108 14.48 -0.08 -9.21
CA LYS A 108 15.73 0.63 -8.96
C LYS A 108 15.80 1.86 -9.87
N LEU A 109 16.17 3.02 -9.31
CA LEU A 109 16.26 4.30 -10.03
C LEU A 109 17.69 4.72 -10.37
#